data_AF-A0A529L4I9-F1
#
_entry.id   AF-A0A529L4I9-F1
#
_cell.length_a   1.000
_cell.length_b   1.000
_cell.length_c   1.000
_cell.angle_alpha   90.00
_cell.angle_beta   90.00
_cell.angle_gamma   90.00
#
_symmetry.space_group_name_H-M   'P 1'
#
loop_
_entity.id
_entity.type
_entity.pdbx_description
1 polymer ?
#
loop_
_entity_poly.entity_id
_entity_poly.type
_entity_poly.pdbx_seq_one_letter_code
_entity_poly.pdbx_strand_id
1 'polypeptide(L)' 'GSDRRGSCARRVFAPELRIGDVERRCREHGVMIRNMGDVLGICPPYIITESEIDPLVDGIRSALDGAAAANSRVGRVA' A
#
# COMPACT_ATOMS: atom_id res chain seq x y z
N GLY A 1 23.84 -28.89 -10.97
CA GLY A 1 23.54 -27.92 -9.90
C GLY A 1 22.64 -26.86 -10.48
N SER A 2 21.35 -26.90 -10.15
CA SER A 2 20.37 -25.91 -10.57
C SER A 2 19.58 -25.49 -9.33
N ASP A 3 19.89 -24.28 -8.89
CA ASP A 3 19.36 -23.59 -7.72
C ASP A 3 17.82 -23.48 -7.79
N ARG A 4 17.12 -24.22 -6.92
CA ARG A 4 15.65 -24.23 -6.79
C ARG A 4 15.16 -23.06 -5.91
N ARG A 5 15.49 -21.82 -6.25
CA ARG A 5 14.75 -20.67 -5.68
C ARG A 5 13.43 -20.53 -6.44
N GLY A 6 12.34 -21.01 -5.84
CA GLY A 6 11.00 -20.80 -6.36
C GLY A 6 10.75 -19.31 -6.58
N SER A 7 10.60 -18.91 -7.84
CA SER A 7 10.18 -17.56 -8.21
C SER A 7 8.72 -17.40 -7.78
N CYS A 8 8.51 -16.85 -6.59
CA CYS A 8 7.22 -16.29 -6.22
C CYS A 8 7.04 -15.03 -7.07
N ALA A 9 6.53 -15.20 -8.30
CA ALA A 9 6.28 -14.10 -9.21
C ALA A 9 5.36 -13.09 -8.50
N ARG A 10 5.75 -11.81 -8.51
CA ARG A 10 4.95 -10.73 -7.95
C ARG A 10 3.59 -10.73 -8.65
N ARG A 11 2.53 -11.11 -7.92
CA ARG A 11 1.17 -11.06 -8.42
C ARG A 11 0.66 -9.63 -8.32
N VAL A 12 0.19 -9.12 -9.46
CA VAL A 12 -0.40 -7.80 -9.58
C VAL A 12 -1.88 -7.91 -9.20
N PHE A 13 -2.43 -6.90 -8.53
CA PHE A 13 -3.86 -6.84 -8.24
C PHE A 13 -4.66 -6.69 -9.53
N ALA A 14 -5.82 -7.33 -9.57
CA ALA A 14 -6.76 -7.16 -10.65
C ALA A 14 -7.25 -5.69 -10.69
N PRO A 15 -7.31 -5.03 -11.86
CA PRO A 15 -7.70 -3.62 -11.98
C PRO A 15 -9.06 -3.29 -11.32
N GLU A 16 -9.96 -4.28 -11.27
CA GLU A 16 -11.31 -4.19 -10.72
C GLU A 16 -11.31 -3.98 -9.20
N LEU A 17 -10.21 -4.32 -8.52
CA LEU A 17 -10.03 -4.10 -7.08
C LEU A 17 -9.82 -2.62 -6.72
N ARG A 18 -9.59 -1.73 -7.71
CA ARG A 18 -9.44 -0.27 -7.51
C ARG A 18 -8.48 0.12 -6.38
N ILE A 19 -7.44 -0.69 -6.15
CA ILE A 19 -6.48 -0.49 -5.05
C ILE A 19 -5.66 0.80 -5.25
N GLY A 20 -5.62 1.33 -6.48
CA GLY A 20 -5.03 2.64 -6.77
C GLY A 20 -5.61 3.83 -5.98
N ASP A 21 -6.81 3.70 -5.40
CA ASP A 21 -7.43 4.76 -4.59
C ASP A 21 -6.75 4.98 -3.21
N VAL A 22 -5.81 4.10 -2.82
CA VAL A 22 -5.07 4.23 -1.56
C VAL A 22 -4.29 5.54 -1.47
N GLU A 23 -3.74 6.05 -2.57
CA GLU A 23 -3.00 7.33 -2.58
C GLU A 23 -3.90 8.50 -2.13
N ARG A 24 -5.13 8.53 -2.66
CA ARG A 24 -6.12 9.56 -2.33
C ARG A 24 -6.50 9.48 -0.85
N ARG A 25 -6.72 8.27 -0.33
CA ARG A 25 -7.02 8.04 1.09
C ARG A 25 -5.86 8.44 2.01
N CYS A 26 -4.62 8.12 1.64
CA CYS A 26 -3.45 8.58 2.41
C CYS A 26 -3.37 10.11 2.48
N ARG A 27 -3.69 10.82 1.38
CA ARG A 27 -3.75 12.29 1.36
C ARG A 27 -4.78 12.86 2.32
N GLU A 28 -5.92 12.20 2.51
CA GLU A 28 -6.92 12.60 3.52
C GLU A 28 -6.38 12.50 4.95
N HIS A 29 -5.43 11.60 5.19
CA HIS A 29 -4.71 11.46 6.46
C HIS A 29 -3.41 12.29 6.54
N GLY A 30 -3.18 13.20 5.59
CA GLY A 30 -1.98 14.05 5.57
C GLY A 30 -0.69 13.35 5.12
N VAL A 31 -0.79 12.13 4.60
CA VAL A 31 0.36 11.32 4.17
C VAL A 31 0.47 11.31 2.65
N MET A 32 1.62 11.78 2.14
CA MET A 32 1.92 11.75 0.71
C MET A 32 2.72 10.49 0.36
N ILE A 33 2.18 9.68 -0.55
CA ILE A 33 2.82 8.48 -1.07
C ILE A 33 2.77 8.46 -2.59
N ARG A 34 3.62 7.64 -3.20
CA ARG A 34 3.63 7.41 -4.64
C ARG A 34 3.12 6.00 -4.93
N ASN A 35 2.04 5.88 -5.71
CA ASN A 35 1.61 4.59 -6.24
C ASN A 35 2.44 4.21 -7.47
N MET A 36 2.96 2.98 -7.48
CA MET A 36 3.70 2.37 -8.59
C MET A 36 3.08 1.01 -8.90
N GLY A 37 1.86 1.02 -9.43
CA GLY A 37 1.00 -0.17 -9.51
C GLY A 37 0.56 -0.58 -8.11
N ASP A 38 0.96 -1.78 -7.68
CA ASP A 38 0.60 -2.34 -6.36
C ASP A 38 1.64 -2.08 -5.28
N VAL A 39 2.62 -1.21 -5.58
CA VAL A 39 3.66 -0.81 -4.65
C VAL A 39 3.43 0.63 -4.23
N LEU A 40 3.50 0.86 -2.93
CA LEU A 40 3.49 2.21 -2.36
C LEU A 40 4.93 2.62 -2.06
N GLY A 41 5.38 3.70 -2.69
CA GLY A 41 6.63 4.37 -2.37
C GLY A 41 6.41 5.42 -1.29
N ILE A 42 7.20 5.34 -0.22
CA ILE A 42 7.18 6.30 0.89
C ILE A 42 8.59 6.89 1.00
N CYS A 43 8.70 8.22 0.94
CA CYS A 43 9.97 8.94 1.04
C CYS A 43 9.80 10.11 2.02
N PRO A 44 9.80 9.87 3.34
CA PRO A 44 9.73 10.96 4.30
C PRO A 44 11.01 11.81 4.23
N PRO A 45 10.96 13.08 4.67
CA PRO A 45 12.15 13.91 4.74
C PRO A 45 13.16 13.35 5.75
N TYR A 46 14.47 13.58 5.53
CA TYR A 46 15.53 13.08 6.42
C TYR A 46 15.53 13.70 7.82
N ILE A 47 14.79 14.78 8.02
CA ILE A 47 14.63 15.46 9.31
C ILE A 47 13.50 14.88 10.17
N ILE A 48 12.81 13.84 9.69
CA ILE A 48 11.69 13.22 10.41
C ILE A 48 12.13 12.66 11.77
N THR A 49 11.30 12.89 12.78
CA THR A 49 11.48 12.38 14.14
C THR A 49 10.74 11.06 14.35
N GLU A 50 11.13 10.26 15.34
CA GLU A 50 10.43 9.02 15.68
C GLU A 50 8.93 9.25 15.97
N SER A 51 8.62 10.35 16.66
CA SER A 51 7.23 10.75 16.95
C SER A 51 6.40 11.11 15.72
N GLU A 52 7.02 11.41 14.58
CA GLU A 52 6.34 11.69 13.32
C GLU A 52 6.20 10.41 12.46
N ILE A 53 6.96 9.35 12.75
CA ILE A 53 6.85 8.07 12.04
C ILE A 53 5.55 7.37 12.41
N ASP A 54 5.17 7.37 13.69
CA ASP A 54 3.91 6.76 14.16
C ASP A 54 2.68 7.30 13.39
N PRO A 55 2.42 8.63 13.35
CA PRO A 55 1.28 9.16 12.61
C PRO A 55 1.38 8.96 11.09
N LEU A 56 2.60 8.94 10.51
CA LEU A 56 2.80 8.61 9.10
C LEU A 56 2.32 7.19 8.79
N VAL A 57 2.74 6.22 9.60
CA VAL A 57 2.39 4.81 9.42
C VAL A 57 0.92 4.57 9.74
N ASP A 58 0.37 5.23 10.76
CA ASP A 58 -1.05 5.13 11.13
C ASP A 58 -1.98 5.71 10.05
N GLY A 59 -1.57 6.80 9.39
CA GLY A 59 -2.28 7.36 8.25
C GLY A 59 -2.31 6.40 7.06
N ILE A 60 -1.19 5.73 6.77
CA ILE A 60 -1.11 4.71 5.71
C ILE A 60 -1.99 3.51 6.08
N ARG A 61 -1.94 3.06 7.33
CA ARG A 61 -2.76 1.96 7.82
C ARG A 61 -4.25 2.25 7.67
N SER A 62 -4.70 3.43 8.10
CA SER A 62 -6.09 3.85 8.00
C SER A 62 -6.57 3.88 6.54
N ALA A 63 -5.72 4.36 5.62
CA ALA A 63 -6.01 4.35 4.20
C ALA A 63 -6.14 2.94 3.61
N LEU A 64 -5.27 2.01 4.03
CA LEU A 64 -5.31 0.60 3.63
C LEU A 64 -6.54 -0.12 4.18
N ASP A 65 -6.88 0.10 5.45
CA ASP A 65 -8.07 -0.49 6.07
C ASP A 65 -9.35 0.00 5.39
N GLY A 66 -9.43 1.29 5.07
CA GLY A 66 -10.54 1.85 4.29
C GLY A 66 -10.62 1.27 2.87
N ALA A 67 -9.47 1.03 2.23
CA ALA A 67 -9.42 0.37 0.93
C ALA A 67 -9.83 -1.10 1.00
N ALA A 68 -9.39 -1.83 2.01
CA ALA A 68 -9.77 -3.22 2.24
C ALA A 68 -11.28 -3.33 2.52
N ALA A 69 -11.83 -2.47 3.38
CA ALA A 69 -13.26 -2.44 3.68
C ALA A 69 -14.10 -2.19 2.41
N ALA A 70 -13.70 -1.22 1.57
CA ALA A 70 -14.39 -0.89 0.33
C ALA A 70 -14.33 -2.03 -0.71
N ASN A 71 -13.24 -2.80 -0.73
CA ASN A 71 -12.97 -3.85 -1.72
C ASN A 71 -13.19 -5.28 -1.19
N SER A 72 -13.63 -5.43 0.07
CA SER A 72 -13.87 -6.71 0.76
C SER A 72 -14.88 -7.64 0.04
N ARG A 73 -15.68 -7.11 -0.89
CA ARG A 73 -16.60 -7.87 -1.74
C ARG A 73 -15.97 -8.52 -2.98
N VAL A 74 -14.72 -8.17 -3.29
CA VAL A 74 -14.01 -8.58 -4.52
C VAL A 74 -12.88 -9.58 -4.22
N GLY A 75 -12.59 -9.83 -2.95
CA GLY A 75 -11.40 -10.56 -2.49
C GLY A 75 -11.60 -12.04 -2.16
N ARG A 76 -12.10 -12.87 -3.07
CA ARG A 76 -11.68 -14.29 -3.11
C ARG A 76 -10.67 -14.41 -4.25
N VAL A 77 -9.42 -14.13 -3.91
CA VAL A 77 -8.29 -14.29 -4.84
C VAL A 77 -8.17 -15.79 -5.15
N ALA A 78 -8.43 -16.15 -6.40
CA ALA A 78 -8.13 -17.48 -6.96
C ALA A 78 -6.64 -17.60 -7.31
#